data_AF-A0A8E0VJD8-F1
#
_entry.id   AF-A0A8E0VJD8-F1
#
_cell.length_a   1.000
_cell.length_b   1.000
_cell.length_c   1.000
_cell.angle_alpha   90.00
_cell.angle_beta   90.00
_cell.angle_gamma   90.00
#
_symmetry.space_group_name_H-M   'P 1'
#
loop_
_entity.id
_entity.type
_entity.pdbx_description
1 polymer ?
#
loop_
_entity_poly.entity_id
_entity_poly.type
_entity_poly.pdbx_seq_one_letter_code
_entity_poly.pdbx_strand_id
1 'polypeptide(L)' 'MLGKWLFILMYTTLFASTEMVTLEEGLTNPERYIRYDASDYNIGMHAGIVLAILYGILATAVLGVLIISRLLGYRRKGFS' A
#
# COMPACT_ATOMS: atom_id res chain seq x y z
N MET A 1 -11.25 12.33 -20.00
CA MET A 1 -9.86 12.12 -20.50
C MET A 1 -8.80 12.80 -19.62
N LEU A 2 -9.06 14.00 -19.08
CA LEU A 2 -8.16 14.72 -18.17
C LEU A 2 -7.71 13.91 -16.93
N GLY A 3 -8.63 13.17 -16.31
CA GLY A 3 -8.34 12.36 -15.12
C GLY A 3 -7.34 11.22 -15.34
N LYS A 4 -7.28 10.65 -16.55
CA LYS A 4 -6.29 9.60 -16.88
C LYS A 4 -4.88 10.18 -16.97
N TRP A 5 -4.75 11.37 -17.57
CA TRP A 5 -3.49 12.08 -17.64
C TRP A 5 -3.00 12.52 -16.27
N LEU A 6 -3.90 13.01 -15.41
CA LEU A 6 -3.56 13.33 -14.02
C LEU A 6 -3.06 12.11 -13.24
N PHE A 7 -3.68 10.94 -13.44
CA PHE A 7 -3.24 9.69 -12.80
C PHE A 7 -1.86 9.24 -13.30
N ILE A 8 -1.60 9.36 -14.60
CA ILE A 8 -0.29 9.04 -15.19
C ILE A 8 0.76 10.02 -14.68
N LEU A 9 0.46 11.32 -14.63
CA LEU A 9 1.37 12.36 -14.14
C LEU A 9 1.69 12.17 -12.64
N MET A 10 0.68 11.85 -11.82
CA MET A 10 0.88 11.53 -10.41
C MET A 10 1.73 10.27 -10.23
N TYR A 11 1.50 9.24 -11.05
CA TYR A 11 2.29 8.02 -11.01
C TYR A 11 3.75 8.32 -11.40
N THR A 12 4.00 9.01 -12.51
CA THR A 12 5.38 9.28 -12.97
C THR A 12 6.16 10.21 -12.04
N THR A 13 5.54 11.20 -11.42
CA THR A 13 6.22 12.09 -10.46
C THR A 13 6.59 11.38 -9.16
N LEU A 14 5.79 10.42 -8.70
CA LEU A 14 6.11 9.59 -7.53
C LEU A 14 7.31 8.65 -7.78
N PHE A 15 7.49 8.17 -9.02
CA PHE A 15 8.65 7.33 -9.37
C PHE A 15 9.91 8.15 -9.70
N ALA A 16 9.78 9.41 -10.11
CA ALA A 16 10.93 10.26 -10.41
C ALA A 16 11.75 10.63 -9.16
N SER A 17 11.15 10.55 -7.97
CA SER A 17 11.82 10.85 -6.69
C SER A 17 12.46 9.64 -6.00
N THR A 18 12.38 8.45 -6.60
CA THR A 18 12.96 7.22 -6.02
C THR A 18 14.31 6.92 -6.67
N GLU A 19 15.40 7.19 -5.96
CA GLU A 19 16.72 6.64 -6.32
C GLU A 19 16.77 5.16 -5.88
N MET A 20 16.88 4.23 -6.83
CA MET A 20 17.19 2.83 -6.52
C MET A 20 18.69 2.73 -6.23
N VAL A 21 19.05 2.79 -4.95
CA VAL A 21 20.41 2.49 -4.47
C VAL A 21 20.44 1.12 -3.80
N THR A 22 21.56 0.43 -3.94
CA THR A 22 21.77 -0.81 -3.20
C THR A 22 21.86 -0.52 -1.70
N LEU A 23 21.62 -1.55 -0.86
CA LEU A 23 21.80 -1.40 0.58
C LEU A 23 23.23 -0.99 0.93
N GLU A 24 24.21 -1.54 0.23
CA GLU A 24 25.63 -1.21 0.42
C GLU A 24 25.91 0.27 0.12
N GLU A 25 25.43 0.79 -1.01
CA GLU A 25 25.55 2.21 -1.37
C GLU A 25 24.79 3.11 -0.37
N GLY A 26 23.60 2.70 0.07
CA GLY A 26 22.81 3.44 1.05
C GLY A 26 23.51 3.56 2.41
N LEU A 27 24.20 2.49 2.85
CA LEU A 27 24.95 2.46 4.10
C LEU A 27 26.21 3.34 4.06
N THR A 28 26.78 3.59 2.87
CA THR A 28 27.96 4.47 2.73
C THR A 28 27.63 5.95 2.95
N ASN A 29 26.38 6.37 2.75
CA ASN A 29 25.93 7.76 2.90
C ASN A 29 24.63 7.83 3.73
N PRO A 30 24.69 7.53 5.04
CA PRO A 30 23.51 7.39 5.90
C PRO A 30 22.77 8.70 6.19
N GLU A 31 23.35 9.85 5.86
CA GLU A 31 22.68 11.16 5.96
C GLU A 31 21.80 11.47 4.73
N ARG A 32 22.09 10.84 3.59
CA ARG A 32 21.36 11.01 2.33
C ARG A 32 20.28 9.94 2.13
N TYR A 33 20.55 8.72 2.57
CA TYR A 33 19.67 7.57 2.39
C TYR A 33 19.01 7.16 3.71
N ILE A 34 17.84 6.51 3.59
CA ILE A 34 17.01 6.10 4.73
C ILE A 34 17.86 5.30 5.72
N ARG A 35 17.89 5.70 6.99
CA ARG A 35 18.43 4.90 8.08
C ARG A 35 17.61 3.60 8.16
N TYR A 36 18.13 2.54 7.58
CA TYR A 36 17.58 1.22 7.79
C TYR A 36 17.70 0.89 9.27
N ASP A 37 16.59 0.46 9.87
CA ASP A 37 16.62 -0.09 11.21
C ASP A 37 17.42 -1.40 11.16
N ALA A 38 18.59 -1.38 11.79
CA ALA A 38 19.48 -2.52 11.92
C ALA A 38 19.22 -3.30 13.22
N SER A 39 18.08 -3.05 13.88
CA SER A 39 17.66 -3.82 15.04
C SER A 39 17.47 -5.31 14.70
N ASP A 40 17.68 -6.15 15.71
CA ASP A 40 17.50 -7.59 15.56
C ASP A 40 16.08 -7.93 15.12
N TYR A 41 15.98 -8.90 14.20
CA TYR A 41 14.71 -9.32 13.64
C TYR A 41 13.77 -9.88 14.73
N ASN A 42 12.69 -9.14 15.00
CA ASN A 42 11.66 -9.56 15.97
C ASN A 42 10.48 -10.21 15.26
N ILE A 43 10.46 -11.55 15.24
CA ILE A 43 9.41 -12.36 14.61
C ILE A 43 8.00 -11.95 15.06
N GLY A 44 7.81 -11.67 16.36
CA GLY A 44 6.50 -11.32 16.92
C GLY A 44 6.00 -9.97 16.40
N MET A 45 6.86 -8.97 16.37
CA MET A 45 6.54 -7.64 15.83
C MET A 45 6.21 -7.73 14.34
N HIS A 46 7.04 -8.43 13.56
CA HIS A 46 6.79 -8.60 12.13
C HIS A 46 5.49 -9.37 11.86
N ALA A 47 5.21 -10.44 12.58
CA ALA A 47 3.95 -11.18 12.47
C ALA A 47 2.74 -10.29 12.78
N GLY A 48 2.82 -9.48 13.84
CA GLY A 48 1.76 -8.54 14.19
C GLY A 48 1.50 -7.49 13.10
N ILE A 49 2.55 -6.86 12.58
CA ILE A 49 2.45 -5.86 11.51
C ILE A 49 1.88 -6.48 10.24
N VAL A 50 2.36 -7.66 9.84
CA VAL A 50 1.88 -8.37 8.65
C VAL A 50 0.40 -8.70 8.79
N LEU A 51 -0.04 -9.23 9.94
CA LEU A 51 -1.44 -9.54 10.19
C LEU A 51 -2.32 -8.29 10.14
N ALA A 52 -1.87 -7.18 10.75
CA ALA A 52 -2.61 -5.92 10.73
C ALA A 52 -2.78 -5.37 9.32
N ILE A 53 -1.71 -5.37 8.51
CA ILE A 53 -1.75 -4.95 7.11
C ILE A 53 -2.67 -5.85 6.30
N LEU A 54 -2.52 -7.17 6.43
CA LEU A 54 -3.30 -8.15 5.68
C LEU A 54 -4.79 -8.00 5.98
N TYR A 55 -5.14 -7.90 7.27
CA TYR A 55 -6.51 -7.69 7.69
C TYR A 55 -7.07 -6.35 7.21
N GLY A 56 -6.29 -5.28 7.27
CA GLY A 56 -6.68 -3.97 6.75
C GLY A 56 -6.99 -3.97 5.25
N ILE A 57 -6.16 -4.64 4.45
CA ILE A 57 -6.38 -4.79 3.01
C ILE A 57 -7.66 -5.58 2.74
N LEU A 58 -7.84 -6.73 3.41
CA LEU A 58 -9.03 -7.57 3.25
C LEU A 58 -10.31 -6.85 3.68
N ALA A 59 -10.28 -6.16 4.83
CA ALA A 59 -11.42 -5.38 5.31
C ALA A 59 -11.78 -4.26 4.33
N THR A 60 -10.78 -3.54 3.81
CA THR A 60 -11.00 -2.47 2.82
C THR A 60 -11.61 -3.02 1.52
N ALA A 61 -11.13 -4.17 1.04
CA ALA A 61 -11.68 -4.82 -0.14
C ALA A 61 -13.16 -5.22 0.06
N VAL A 62 -13.46 -5.87 1.19
CA VAL A 62 -14.83 -6.29 1.54
C VAL A 62 -15.76 -5.08 1.69
N LEU A 63 -15.33 -4.05 2.41
CA LEU A 63 -16.10 -2.81 2.56
C LEU A 63 -16.31 -2.11 1.22
N GLY A 64 -15.29 -2.06 0.36
CA GLY A 64 -15.39 -1.51 -0.99
C GLY A 64 -16.46 -2.23 -1.81
N VAL A 65 -16.45 -3.56 -1.83
CA VAL A 65 -17.48 -4.37 -2.51
C VAL A 65 -18.87 -4.08 -1.92
N LEU A 66 -19.00 -4.01 -0.61
CA LEU A 66 -20.28 -3.74 0.06
C LEU A 66 -20.82 -2.35 -0.26
N ILE A 67 -19.97 -1.33 -0.23
CA ILE A 67 -20.33 0.06 -0.58
C ILE A 67 -20.77 0.13 -2.04
N ILE A 68 -19.97 -0.42 -2.97
CA ILE A 68 -20.28 -0.42 -4.40
C ILE A 68 -21.59 -1.18 -4.66
N SER A 69 -21.79 -2.34 -4.04
CA SER A 69 -23.02 -3.13 -4.19
C SER A 69 -24.26 -2.36 -3.72
N ARG A 70 -24.14 -1.62 -2.62
CA ARG A 70 -25.23 -0.75 -2.13
C ARG A 70 -25.49 0.43 -3.08
N LEU A 71 -24.44 1.09 -3.56
CA LEU A 71 -24.55 2.23 -4.47
C LEU A 71 -25.14 1.84 -5.83
N LEU A 72 -24.77 0.68 -6.36
CA LEU A 72 -25.32 0.13 -7.60
C LEU A 72 -26.73 -0.46 -7.42
N GLY A 73 -27.31 -0.39 -6.22
CA GLY A 73 -28.67 -0.84 -5.97
C GLY A 73 -28.85 -2.35 -6.13
N TYR A 74 -27.80 -3.14 -5.91
CA TYR A 74 -27.88 -4.60 -5.84
C TYR A 74 -28.73 -4.98 -4.62
N ARG A 75 -30.06 -4.86 -4.75
CA ARG A 75 -31.01 -5.39 -3.79
C ARG A 75 -30.75 -6.89 -3.76
N ARG A 76 -30.45 -7.42 -2.57
CA ARG A 76 -30.56 -8.87 -2.31
C ARG A 76 -31.89 -9.32 -2.92
N LYS A 77 -31.85 -10.07 -4.02
CA LYS A 77 -32.93 -11.02 -4.31
C LYS A 77 -32.87 -11.99 -3.14
N GLY A 78 -33.72 -11.77 -2.14
CA GLY A 78 -33.94 -12.76 -1.10
C GLY A 78 -34.25 -14.07 -1.82
N PHE A 79 -33.52 -15.12 -1.45
CA PHE A 79 -33.94 -16.47 -1.82
C PHE A 79 -35.33 -16.64 -1.23
N SER A 80 -36.30 -16.72 -2.15
CA SER A 80 -37.68 -17.13 -1.92
C SER A 80 -37.74 -18.49 -1.27
#